data_AF-A0AAU3DXB5-F1
#
_entry.id   AF-A0AAU3DXB5-F1
#
_cell.length_a   1.000
_cell.length_b   1.000
_cell.length_c   1.000
_cell.angle_alpha   90.00
_cell.angle_beta   90.00
_cell.angle_gamma   90.00
#
_symmetry.space_group_name_H-M   'P 1'
#
loop_
_entity.id
_entity.type
_entity.pdbx_description
1 polymer ?
#
loop_
_entity_poly.entity_id
_entity_poly.type
_entity_poly.pdbx_seq_one_letter_code
_entity_poly.pdbx_strand_id
1 'polypeptide(L)'
;MLMGRARPRQQQRLLVVAGRLSGLLSYMSVNLGRFDSARAYGLESFQLAEQADDRDLQAWVRGTQSLAEFYAGNYRDALAFAQDGRRFAGMGRQAVRLAVNGEARAHGRLGDRRAVTEAVGDAYDLLAAFSPEPGMTPCISFGVYSEAHAASNAATAFLGLGNAGPVLKFAGRALDIVDSSPSRWSQALVRLDMASALIGAPKKDLDQALALTRAAMAASEDNRIESIEQRLRTFVAGLQEYSDYAPVNAFADEVRQWLCERKPDNGNSF
;
A
#
# COMPACT_ATOMS: atom_id res chain seq x y z
N MET A 1 37.51 2.68 24.13
CA MET A 1 36.57 3.54 24.90
C MET A 1 36.19 4.73 24.05
N LEU A 2 34.98 4.74 23.47
CA LEU A 2 34.43 5.87 22.72
C LEU A 2 32.93 6.02 23.04
N MET A 3 32.58 5.95 24.33
CA MET A 3 31.28 6.41 24.81
C MET A 3 31.41 7.85 25.29
N GLY A 4 31.54 8.78 24.35
CA GLY A 4 31.15 10.15 24.61
C GLY A 4 29.64 10.13 24.84
N ARG A 5 29.19 10.36 26.08
CA ARG A 5 27.76 10.56 26.40
C ARG A 5 27.22 11.59 25.42
N ALA A 6 26.42 11.14 24.44
CA ALA A 6 25.69 12.05 23.58
C ALA A 6 24.89 12.98 24.49
N ARG A 7 24.95 14.29 24.24
CA ARG A 7 24.11 15.24 24.99
C ARG A 7 22.64 14.80 24.80
N PRO A 8 21.73 14.93 25.78
CA PRO A 8 20.37 14.37 25.69
C PRO A 8 19.64 14.66 24.35
N ARG A 9 19.84 15.86 23.78
CA ARG A 9 19.32 16.23 22.45
C ARG A 9 19.92 15.44 21.28
N GLN A 10 21.20 15.07 21.33
CA GLN A 10 21.85 14.23 20.32
C GLN A 10 21.35 12.80 20.43
N GLN A 11 21.17 12.28 21.65
CA GLN A 11 20.62 10.94 21.87
C GLN A 11 19.18 10.83 21.32
N GLN A 12 18.31 11.80 21.61
CA GLN A 12 16.95 11.83 21.06
C GLN A 12 16.94 11.89 19.53
N ARG A 13 17.80 12.72 18.91
CA ARG A 13 17.92 12.78 17.45
C ARG A 13 18.38 11.46 16.84
N LEU A 14 19.31 10.76 17.49
CA LEU A 14 19.76 9.44 17.03
C LEU A 14 18.63 8.40 17.09
N LEU A 15 17.83 8.41 18.16
CA LEU A 15 16.66 7.52 18.28
C LEU A 15 15.64 7.78 17.17
N VAL A 16 15.31 9.05 16.88
CA VAL A 16 14.38 9.40 15.79
C VAL A 16 14.91 8.94 14.43
N VAL A 17 16.20 9.16 14.15
CA VAL A 17 16.82 8.74 12.87
C VAL A 17 16.83 7.21 12.76
N ALA A 18 17.25 6.51 13.80
CA ALA A 18 17.24 5.05 13.83
C ALA A 18 15.81 4.51 13.64
N GLY A 19 14.83 5.05 14.35
CA GLY A 19 13.43 4.65 14.24
C GLY A 19 12.88 4.86 12.83
N ARG A 20 13.22 5.96 12.16
CA ARG A 20 12.84 6.20 10.76
C ARG A 20 13.49 5.21 9.81
N LEU A 21 14.79 4.91 10.00
CA LEU A 21 15.50 3.93 9.17
C LEU A 21 14.92 2.52 9.31
N SER A 22 14.69 2.05 10.54
CA SER A 22 14.02 0.78 10.80
C SER A 22 12.61 0.76 10.21
N GLY A 23 11.86 1.86 10.29
CA GLY A 23 10.54 1.97 9.68
C GLY A 23 10.58 1.85 8.14
N LEU A 24 11.57 2.45 7.49
CA LEU A 24 11.77 2.32 6.04
C LEU A 24 12.21 0.92 5.64
N LEU A 25 13.09 0.28 6.42
CA LEU A 25 13.49 -1.13 6.22
C LEU A 25 12.29 -2.07 6.37
N SER A 26 11.40 -1.81 7.33
CA SER A 26 10.15 -2.54 7.48
C SER A 26 9.30 -2.41 6.21
N TYR A 27 9.08 -1.18 5.72
CA TYR A 27 8.29 -0.94 4.51
C TYR A 27 8.89 -1.63 3.28
N MET A 28 10.20 -1.52 3.08
CA MET A 28 10.88 -2.19 1.97
C MET A 28 10.81 -3.71 2.09
N SER A 29 10.88 -4.26 3.30
CA SER A 29 10.68 -5.68 3.54
C SER A 29 9.28 -6.14 3.15
N VAL A 30 8.24 -5.34 3.39
CA VAL A 30 6.88 -5.60 2.87
C VAL A 30 6.88 -5.63 1.34
N ASN A 31 7.48 -4.63 0.70
CA ASN A 31 7.58 -4.57 -0.76
C ASN A 31 8.32 -5.78 -1.36
N LEU A 32 9.25 -6.38 -0.62
CA LEU A 32 9.99 -7.58 -1.05
C LEU A 32 9.31 -8.91 -0.67
N GLY A 33 8.17 -8.88 0.03
CA GLY A 33 7.47 -10.07 0.55
C GLY A 33 8.16 -10.73 1.76
N ARG A 34 9.13 -10.05 2.39
CA ARG A 34 9.89 -10.54 3.56
C ARG A 34 9.19 -10.15 4.86
N PHE A 35 8.03 -10.76 5.12
CA PHE A 35 7.14 -10.34 6.21
C PHE A 35 7.75 -10.47 7.62
N ASP A 36 8.60 -11.46 7.87
CA ASP A 36 9.26 -11.59 9.19
C ASP A 36 10.27 -10.47 9.43
N SER A 37 11.04 -10.10 8.41
CA SER A 37 11.90 -8.91 8.46
C SER A 37 11.07 -7.63 8.64
N ALA A 38 9.93 -7.53 7.95
CA ALA A 38 9.03 -6.39 8.09
C ALA A 38 8.53 -6.23 9.53
N ARG A 39 8.12 -7.33 10.18
CA ARG A 39 7.68 -7.35 11.58
C ARG A 39 8.81 -6.96 12.54
N ALA A 40 10.01 -7.51 12.36
CA ALA A 40 11.16 -7.22 13.21
C ALA A 40 11.55 -5.73 13.15
N TYR A 41 11.75 -5.19 11.94
CA TYR A 41 12.08 -3.79 11.76
C TYR A 41 10.95 -2.84 12.17
N GLY A 42 9.69 -3.25 11.99
CA GLY A 42 8.52 -2.50 12.42
C GLY A 42 8.44 -2.39 13.95
N LEU A 43 8.70 -3.50 14.65
CA LEU A 43 8.76 -3.52 16.12
C LEU A 43 9.91 -2.63 16.63
N GLU A 44 11.10 -2.75 16.05
CA GLU A 44 12.25 -1.92 16.42
C GLU A 44 11.94 -0.43 16.23
N SER A 45 11.39 -0.06 15.07
CA SER A 45 11.00 1.32 14.77
C SER A 45 9.99 1.87 15.77
N PHE A 46 8.99 1.07 16.16
CA PHE A 46 8.01 1.46 17.17
C PHE A 46 8.64 1.68 18.55
N GLN A 47 9.54 0.78 18.99
CA GLN A 47 10.24 0.91 20.26
C GLN A 47 11.18 2.11 20.30
N LEU A 48 11.88 2.41 19.20
CA LEU A 48 12.73 3.58 19.07
C LEU A 48 11.92 4.88 19.08
N ALA A 49 10.75 4.89 18.43
CA ALA A 49 9.82 6.02 18.45
C ALA A 49 9.26 6.27 19.85
N GLU A 50 8.91 5.22 20.59
CA GLU A 50 8.48 5.30 21.98
C GLU A 50 9.58 5.89 22.88
N GLN A 51 10.82 5.41 22.77
CA GLN A 51 11.96 5.96 23.51
C GLN A 51 12.27 7.42 23.16
N ALA A 52 11.94 7.84 21.95
CA ALA A 52 12.12 9.21 21.48
C ALA A 52 10.93 10.16 21.83
N ASP A 53 9.83 9.61 22.35
CA ASP A 53 8.53 10.28 22.51
C ASP A 53 7.98 10.85 21.18
N ASP A 54 8.25 10.17 20.06
CA ASP A 54 7.80 10.56 18.72
C ASP A 54 6.50 9.80 18.35
N ARG A 55 5.37 10.32 18.84
CA ARG A 55 4.05 9.76 18.57
C ARG A 55 3.68 9.71 17.09
N ASP A 56 4.18 10.64 16.29
CA ASP A 56 3.89 10.63 14.86
C ASP A 56 4.63 9.49 14.16
N LEU A 57 5.87 9.22 14.54
CA LEU A 57 6.59 8.05 14.06
C LEU A 57 5.93 6.75 14.54
N GLN A 58 5.44 6.68 15.78
CA GLN A 58 4.64 5.54 16.26
C GLN A 58 3.40 5.31 15.38
N ALA A 59 2.68 6.38 15.03
CA ALA A 59 1.53 6.28 14.13
C ALA A 59 1.93 5.84 12.71
N TRP A 60 3.03 6.39 12.18
CA TRP A 60 3.54 6.06 10.85
C TRP A 60 3.92 4.58 10.76
N VAL A 61 4.65 4.06 11.74
CA VAL A 61 5.10 2.65 11.75
C VAL A 61 3.96 1.68 12.00
N ARG A 62 2.94 2.07 12.79
CA ARG A 62 1.70 1.28 12.90
C ARG A 62 0.98 1.11 11.56
N GLY A 63 1.00 2.14 10.72
CA GLY A 63 0.56 2.03 9.33
C GLY A 63 1.38 1.02 8.53
N THR A 64 2.70 1.00 8.71
CA THR A 64 3.60 0.02 8.05
C THR A 64 3.39 -1.40 8.57
N GLN A 65 3.18 -1.61 9.86
CA GLN A 65 2.86 -2.92 10.45
C GLN A 65 1.50 -3.42 9.96
N SER A 66 0.51 -2.53 9.86
CA SER A 66 -0.78 -2.83 9.24
C SER A 66 -0.62 -3.27 7.77
N LEU A 67 0.22 -2.57 7.01
CA LEU A 67 0.54 -2.94 5.62
C LEU A 67 1.20 -4.31 5.51
N ALA A 68 2.12 -4.64 6.42
CA ALA A 68 2.80 -5.93 6.46
C ALA A 68 1.80 -7.07 6.68
N GLU A 69 0.93 -6.96 7.68
CA GLU A 69 -0.08 -7.98 7.96
C GLU A 69 -1.15 -8.06 6.86
N PHE A 70 -1.50 -6.94 6.22
CA PHE A 70 -2.42 -6.94 5.09
C PHE A 70 -1.90 -7.83 3.95
N TYR A 71 -0.65 -7.64 3.55
CA TYR A 71 -0.06 -8.43 2.46
C TYR A 71 0.34 -9.84 2.89
N ALA A 72 0.52 -10.09 4.19
CA ALA A 72 0.64 -11.45 4.73
C ALA A 72 -0.72 -12.19 4.78
N GLY A 73 -1.84 -11.52 4.52
CA GLY A 73 -3.19 -12.10 4.58
C GLY A 73 -3.85 -12.06 5.97
N ASN A 74 -3.18 -11.48 6.97
CA ASN A 74 -3.63 -11.38 8.35
C ASN A 74 -4.50 -10.13 8.56
N TYR A 75 -5.66 -10.06 7.90
CA TYR A 75 -6.45 -8.83 7.81
C TYR A 75 -6.98 -8.31 9.16
N ARG A 76 -7.22 -9.20 10.14
CA ARG A 76 -7.61 -8.79 11.49
C ARG A 76 -6.49 -8.08 12.23
N ASP A 77 -5.26 -8.58 12.11
CA ASP A 77 -4.09 -7.95 12.71
C ASP A 77 -3.74 -6.64 11.98
N ALA A 78 -3.89 -6.62 10.66
CA ALA A 78 -3.77 -5.41 9.87
C ALA A 78 -4.71 -4.31 10.37
N LEU A 79 -5.97 -4.65 10.65
CA LEU A 79 -6.94 -3.73 11.22
C LEU A 79 -6.54 -3.27 12.63
N ALA A 80 -6.13 -4.21 13.49
CA ALA A 80 -5.72 -3.91 14.86
C ALA A 80 -4.53 -2.94 14.92
N PHE A 81 -3.50 -3.14 14.08
CA PHE A 81 -2.37 -2.21 13.98
C PHE A 81 -2.80 -0.82 13.50
N ALA A 82 -3.72 -0.74 12.53
CA ALA A 82 -4.21 0.53 12.03
C ALA A 82 -4.97 1.30 13.13
N GLN A 83 -5.88 0.63 13.83
CA GLN A 83 -6.65 1.20 14.93
C GLN A 83 -5.77 1.63 16.11
N ASP A 84 -4.74 0.84 16.45
CA ASP A 84 -3.77 1.23 17.47
C ASP A 84 -2.96 2.46 17.02
N GLY A 85 -2.56 2.51 15.76
CA GLY A 85 -1.93 3.68 15.14
C GLY A 85 -2.75 4.95 15.26
N ARG A 86 -4.08 4.87 15.12
CA ARG A 86 -4.98 6.03 15.25
C ARG A 86 -4.89 6.68 16.63
N ARG A 87 -4.63 5.89 17.68
CA ARG A 87 -4.46 6.38 19.06
C ARG A 87 -3.22 7.26 19.21
N PHE A 88 -2.16 6.96 18.45
CA PHE A 88 -0.94 7.77 18.42
C PHE A 88 -1.09 9.01 17.53
N ALA A 89 -1.74 8.85 16.37
CA ALA A 89 -1.95 9.93 15.42
C ALA A 89 -2.87 11.02 15.96
N GLY A 90 -3.94 10.66 16.70
CA GLY A 90 -5.04 11.59 16.98
C GLY A 90 -5.60 12.16 15.67
N MET A 91 -5.67 13.48 15.59
CA MET A 91 -6.02 14.20 14.35
C MET A 91 -4.80 14.59 13.50
N GLY A 92 -3.63 14.01 13.77
CA GLY A 92 -2.36 14.32 13.10
C GLY A 92 -2.24 13.76 11.68
N ARG A 93 -1.14 14.11 11.00
CA ARG A 93 -0.90 13.79 9.58
C ARG A 93 -1.02 12.31 9.20
N GLN A 94 -0.62 11.39 10.09
CA GLN A 94 -0.70 9.95 9.82
C GLN A 94 -2.13 9.40 9.92
N ALA A 95 -3.06 10.14 10.50
CA ALA A 95 -4.44 9.71 10.68
C ALA A 95 -5.09 9.37 9.33
N VAL A 96 -4.85 10.18 8.29
CA VAL A 96 -5.33 9.93 6.92
C VAL A 96 -4.87 8.56 6.41
N ARG A 97 -3.58 8.25 6.53
CA ARG A 97 -3.02 6.96 6.10
C ARG A 97 -3.68 5.82 6.85
N LEU A 98 -3.73 5.92 8.18
CA LEU A 98 -4.25 4.84 9.01
C LEU A 98 -5.71 4.53 8.68
N ALA A 99 -6.52 5.56 8.40
CA ALA A 99 -7.91 5.40 7.98
C ALA A 99 -8.01 4.73 6.60
N VAL A 100 -7.34 5.26 5.56
CA VAL A 100 -7.58 4.78 4.18
C VAL A 100 -6.71 3.61 3.74
N ASN A 101 -5.43 3.58 4.14
CA ASN A 101 -4.49 2.53 3.78
C ASN A 101 -4.55 1.35 4.76
N GLY A 102 -4.85 1.62 6.03
CA GLY A 102 -5.00 0.62 7.08
C GLY A 102 -6.44 0.12 7.20
N GLU A 103 -7.28 0.86 7.92
CA GLU A 103 -8.63 0.45 8.33
C GLU A 103 -9.53 0.14 7.13
N ALA A 104 -9.69 1.06 6.18
CA ALA A 104 -10.57 0.86 5.03
C ALA A 104 -10.17 -0.38 4.21
N ARG A 105 -8.87 -0.56 3.92
CA ARG A 105 -8.40 -1.72 3.17
C ARG A 105 -8.62 -3.03 3.94
N ALA A 106 -8.32 -3.04 5.24
CA ALA A 106 -8.54 -4.22 6.08
C ALA A 106 -10.05 -4.57 6.17
N HIS A 107 -10.91 -3.58 6.41
CA HIS A 107 -12.37 -3.75 6.39
C HIS A 107 -12.88 -4.27 5.05
N GLY A 108 -12.31 -3.78 3.94
CA GLY A 108 -12.63 -4.26 2.60
C GLY A 108 -12.38 -5.76 2.43
N ARG A 109 -11.24 -6.25 2.93
CA ARG A 109 -10.92 -7.69 2.91
C ARG A 109 -11.71 -8.51 3.92
N LEU A 110 -12.23 -7.89 4.97
CA LEU A 110 -13.10 -8.51 5.97
C LEU A 110 -14.59 -8.44 5.58
N GLY A 111 -14.95 -7.79 4.47
CA GLY A 111 -16.32 -7.71 3.97
C GLY A 111 -17.21 -6.67 4.65
N ASP A 112 -16.66 -5.80 5.52
CA ASP A 112 -17.45 -4.80 6.23
C ASP A 112 -17.64 -3.54 5.37
N ARG A 113 -18.70 -3.55 4.55
CA ARG A 113 -19.01 -2.44 3.64
C ARG A 113 -19.22 -1.11 4.38
N ARG A 114 -19.88 -1.13 5.53
CA ARG A 114 -20.18 0.10 6.28
C ARG A 114 -18.89 0.72 6.78
N ALA A 115 -18.03 -0.09 7.40
CA ALA A 115 -16.76 0.38 7.93
C ALA A 115 -15.81 0.88 6.82
N VAL A 116 -15.83 0.30 5.61
CA VAL A 116 -15.08 0.86 4.47
C VAL A 116 -15.56 2.27 4.12
N THR A 117 -16.88 2.47 4.00
CA THR A 117 -17.43 3.79 3.66
C THR A 117 -17.12 4.81 4.75
N GLU A 118 -17.25 4.45 6.02
CA GLU A 118 -16.92 5.30 7.17
C GLU A 118 -15.42 5.67 7.17
N ALA A 119 -14.52 4.69 7.11
CA ALA A 119 -13.07 4.94 7.13
C ALA A 119 -12.57 5.75 5.92
N VAL A 120 -13.17 5.57 4.73
CA VAL A 120 -12.87 6.41 3.57
C VAL A 120 -13.38 7.83 3.78
N GLY A 121 -14.60 8.02 4.30
CA GLY A 121 -15.15 9.33 4.63
C GLY A 121 -14.26 10.09 5.62
N ASP A 122 -13.91 9.44 6.73
CA ASP A 122 -13.03 9.97 7.77
C ASP A 122 -11.67 10.39 7.21
N ALA A 123 -11.10 9.62 6.28
CA ALA A 123 -9.83 9.99 5.64
C ALA A 123 -9.95 11.28 4.82
N TYR A 124 -11.07 11.48 4.11
CA TYR A 124 -11.32 12.70 3.32
C TYR A 124 -11.60 13.92 4.21
N ASP A 125 -12.32 13.74 5.32
CA ASP A 125 -12.56 14.80 6.29
C ASP A 125 -11.24 15.26 6.95
N LEU A 126 -10.36 14.31 7.28
CA LEU A 126 -9.02 14.61 7.78
C LEU A 126 -8.15 15.31 6.73
N LEU A 127 -8.19 14.86 5.48
CA LEU A 127 -7.44 15.49 4.38
C LEU A 127 -7.82 16.96 4.18
N ALA A 128 -9.11 17.28 4.29
CA ALA A 128 -9.62 18.65 4.15
C ALA A 128 -9.02 19.60 5.21
N ALA A 129 -8.64 19.08 6.38
CA ALA A 129 -8.01 19.86 7.44
C ALA A 129 -6.51 20.16 7.21
N PHE A 130 -5.83 19.40 6.32
CA PHE A 130 -4.38 19.52 6.10
C PHE A 130 -3.99 20.26 4.83
N SER A 131 -4.91 20.47 3.87
CA SER A 131 -4.63 21.09 2.57
C SER A 131 -3.37 20.50 1.90
N PRO A 132 -3.32 19.19 1.64
CA PRO A 132 -2.12 18.53 1.14
C PRO A 132 -1.71 19.09 -0.23
N GLU A 133 -0.40 19.11 -0.48
CA GLU A 133 0.15 19.51 -1.78
C GLU A 133 -0.44 18.65 -2.92
N PRO A 134 -0.73 19.28 -4.07
CA PRO A 134 -1.16 18.54 -5.25
C PRO A 134 -0.11 17.50 -5.69
N GLY A 135 -0.59 16.42 -6.31
CA GLY A 135 0.27 15.38 -6.86
C GLY A 135 0.26 14.08 -6.08
N MET A 136 1.21 13.20 -6.40
CA MET A 136 1.36 11.90 -5.76
C MET A 136 2.45 11.93 -4.70
N THR A 137 2.06 11.95 -3.44
CA THR A 137 2.99 11.84 -2.31
C THR A 137 3.65 10.46 -2.29
N PRO A 138 4.96 10.34 -1.98
CA PRO A 138 5.62 9.04 -1.85
C PRO A 138 4.97 8.17 -0.78
N CYS A 139 4.86 6.87 -1.03
CA CYS A 139 4.27 5.91 -0.09
C CYS A 139 4.99 5.84 1.27
N ILE A 140 6.30 6.08 1.25
CA ILE A 140 7.16 6.16 2.43
C ILE A 140 7.24 7.55 3.07
N SER A 141 6.49 8.54 2.58
CA SER A 141 6.51 9.90 3.14
C SER A 141 6.22 9.89 4.64
N PHE A 142 6.96 10.65 5.44
CA PHE A 142 6.59 10.92 6.84
C PHE A 142 5.57 12.07 6.97
N GLY A 143 5.19 12.69 5.85
CA GLY A 143 4.17 13.72 5.76
C GLY A 143 2.75 13.16 5.59
N VAL A 144 1.79 14.07 5.37
CA VAL A 144 0.40 13.74 5.05
C VAL A 144 0.30 13.08 3.66
N TYR A 145 -0.66 12.18 3.48
CA TYR A 145 -1.01 11.66 2.16
C TYR A 145 -1.67 12.74 1.31
N SER A 146 -1.40 12.72 0.01
CA SER A 146 -2.14 13.53 -0.95
C SER A 146 -3.48 12.91 -1.26
N GLU A 147 -4.38 13.71 -1.82
CA GLU A 147 -5.71 13.26 -2.25
C GLU A 147 -5.62 12.07 -3.22
N ALA A 148 -4.74 12.12 -4.23
CA ALA A 148 -4.55 11.03 -5.18
C ALA A 148 -4.11 9.72 -4.50
N HIS A 149 -3.28 9.83 -3.46
CA HIS A 149 -2.83 8.67 -2.70
C HIS A 149 -3.96 8.08 -1.85
N ALA A 150 -4.80 8.93 -1.25
CA ALA A 150 -5.98 8.47 -0.54
C ALA A 150 -7.02 7.85 -1.49
N ALA A 151 -7.26 8.46 -2.65
CA ALA A 151 -8.14 7.92 -3.68
C ALA A 151 -7.67 6.53 -4.16
N SER A 152 -6.37 6.36 -4.41
CA SER A 152 -5.80 5.05 -4.79
C SER A 152 -6.06 3.98 -3.72
N ASN A 153 -5.90 4.32 -2.44
CA ASN A 153 -6.17 3.38 -1.34
C ASN A 153 -7.67 3.11 -1.13
N ALA A 154 -8.53 4.11 -1.33
CA ALA A 154 -9.97 3.95 -1.31
C ALA A 154 -10.43 2.98 -2.41
N ALA A 155 -9.86 3.10 -3.62
CA ALA A 155 -10.08 2.16 -4.70
C ALA A 155 -9.71 0.72 -4.28
N THR A 156 -8.52 0.51 -3.72
CA THR A 156 -8.12 -0.82 -3.19
C THR A 156 -9.10 -1.33 -2.11
N ALA A 157 -9.59 -0.47 -1.22
CA ALA A 157 -10.53 -0.86 -0.17
C ALA A 157 -11.88 -1.34 -0.74
N PHE A 158 -12.46 -0.60 -1.68
CA PHE A 158 -13.70 -1.00 -2.35
C PHE A 158 -13.52 -2.23 -3.26
N LEU A 159 -12.32 -2.44 -3.80
CA LEU A 159 -12.01 -3.64 -4.57
C LEU A 159 -12.10 -4.89 -3.70
N GLY A 160 -11.69 -4.81 -2.43
CA GLY A 160 -11.86 -5.89 -1.45
C GLY A 160 -13.32 -6.33 -1.27
N LEU A 161 -14.28 -5.42 -1.49
CA LEU A 161 -15.72 -5.69 -1.41
C LEU A 161 -16.34 -6.16 -2.73
N GLY A 162 -15.55 -6.27 -3.81
CA GLY A 162 -16.04 -6.57 -5.16
C GLY A 162 -16.90 -5.45 -5.77
N ASN A 163 -16.80 -4.21 -5.27
CA ASN A 163 -17.66 -3.12 -5.72
C ASN A 163 -17.00 -2.30 -6.85
N ALA A 164 -17.18 -2.73 -8.09
CA ALA A 164 -16.51 -2.14 -9.25
C ALA A 164 -16.76 -0.62 -9.42
N GLY A 165 -17.96 -0.13 -9.13
CA GLY A 165 -18.34 1.27 -9.34
C GLY A 165 -17.46 2.26 -8.55
N PRO A 166 -17.41 2.18 -7.21
CA PRO A 166 -16.50 2.97 -6.40
C PRO A 166 -15.03 2.78 -6.75
N VAL A 167 -14.58 1.58 -7.12
CA VAL A 167 -13.19 1.36 -7.53
C VAL A 167 -12.84 2.23 -8.73
N LEU A 168 -13.64 2.15 -9.80
CA LEU A 168 -13.42 2.95 -11.02
C LEU A 168 -13.53 4.45 -10.75
N LYS A 169 -14.45 4.87 -9.87
CA LYS A 169 -14.58 6.28 -9.45
C LYS A 169 -13.32 6.79 -8.74
N PHE A 170 -12.83 6.08 -7.73
CA PHE A 170 -11.68 6.53 -6.94
C PHE A 170 -10.36 6.36 -7.70
N ALA A 171 -10.19 5.26 -8.44
CA ALA A 171 -9.02 5.07 -9.29
C ALA A 171 -8.95 6.12 -10.41
N GLY A 172 -10.09 6.47 -11.02
CA GLY A 172 -10.17 7.53 -12.04
C GLY A 172 -9.73 8.90 -11.52
N ARG A 173 -10.02 9.24 -10.24
CA ARG A 173 -9.54 10.49 -9.62
C ARG A 173 -8.02 10.55 -9.48
N ALA A 174 -7.38 9.40 -9.26
CA ALA A 174 -5.95 9.31 -9.08
C ALA A 174 -5.17 9.16 -10.41
N LEU A 175 -5.83 8.69 -11.47
CA LEU A 175 -5.17 8.21 -12.69
C LEU A 175 -4.29 9.29 -13.35
N ASP A 176 -4.84 10.48 -13.63
CA ASP A 176 -4.10 11.56 -14.29
C ASP A 176 -2.90 12.04 -13.44
N ILE A 177 -3.07 12.06 -12.12
CA ILE A 177 -2.03 12.47 -11.16
C ILE A 177 -0.93 11.41 -11.08
N VAL A 178 -1.30 10.14 -11.16
CA VAL A 178 -0.37 9.02 -11.12
C VAL A 178 0.41 8.89 -12.43
N ASP A 179 -0.23 9.15 -13.57
CA ASP A 179 0.40 9.09 -14.89
C ASP A 179 1.40 10.24 -15.11
N SER A 180 1.15 11.40 -14.49
CA SER A 180 2.10 12.51 -14.45
C SER A 180 3.16 12.38 -13.34
N SER A 181 3.01 11.41 -12.43
CA SER A 181 3.97 11.15 -11.34
C SER A 181 5.14 10.29 -11.80
N PRO A 182 6.36 10.47 -11.25
CA PRO A 182 7.47 9.53 -11.46
C PRO A 182 7.26 8.16 -10.77
N SER A 183 6.20 7.99 -9.97
CA SER A 183 5.96 6.76 -9.20
C SER A 183 5.43 5.62 -10.06
N ARG A 184 6.34 4.77 -10.55
CA ARG A 184 6.03 3.54 -11.28
C ARG A 184 5.14 2.57 -10.50
N TRP A 185 5.33 2.46 -9.18
CA TRP A 185 4.47 1.62 -8.34
C TRP A 185 3.04 2.12 -8.32
N SER A 186 2.82 3.44 -8.17
CA SER A 186 1.48 4.01 -8.18
C SER A 186 0.79 3.75 -9.53
N GLN A 187 1.54 3.93 -10.64
CA GLN A 187 1.06 3.67 -12.00
C GLN A 187 0.57 2.24 -12.18
N ALA A 188 1.35 1.26 -11.72
CA ALA A 188 0.98 -0.14 -11.80
C ALA A 188 -0.22 -0.49 -10.92
N LEU A 189 -0.20 -0.06 -9.65
CA LEU A 189 -1.23 -0.44 -8.66
C LEU A 189 -2.62 0.10 -9.01
N VAL A 190 -2.72 1.37 -9.45
CA VAL A 190 -4.02 1.95 -9.86
C VAL A 190 -4.58 1.22 -11.08
N ARG A 191 -3.74 0.92 -12.07
CA ARG A 191 -4.16 0.16 -13.28
C ARG A 191 -4.63 -1.25 -12.94
N LEU A 192 -3.95 -1.94 -12.03
CA LEU A 192 -4.33 -3.28 -11.58
C LEU A 192 -5.66 -3.29 -10.82
N ASP A 193 -5.89 -2.29 -9.97
CA ASP A 193 -7.16 -2.16 -9.27
C ASP A 193 -8.31 -1.86 -10.25
N MET A 194 -8.08 -1.00 -11.26
CA MET A 194 -9.04 -0.75 -12.34
C MET A 194 -9.33 -2.00 -13.16
N ALA A 195 -8.30 -2.72 -13.61
CA ALA A 195 -8.45 -3.96 -14.37
C ALA A 195 -9.27 -5.00 -13.59
N SER A 196 -8.96 -5.17 -12.30
CA SER A 196 -9.69 -6.08 -11.41
C SER A 196 -11.16 -5.67 -11.23
N ALA A 197 -11.45 -4.37 -11.18
CA ALA A 197 -12.84 -3.89 -11.14
C ALA A 197 -13.60 -4.14 -12.45
N LEU A 198 -12.94 -4.02 -13.61
CA LEU A 198 -13.57 -4.25 -14.92
C LEU A 198 -13.99 -5.72 -15.11
N ILE A 199 -13.19 -6.67 -14.63
CA ILE A 199 -13.57 -8.09 -14.68
C ILE A 199 -14.66 -8.43 -13.66
N GLY A 200 -14.81 -7.66 -12.59
CA GLY A 200 -15.89 -7.83 -11.60
C GLY A 200 -17.19 -7.09 -11.95
N ALA A 201 -17.20 -6.26 -12.99
CA ALA A 201 -18.36 -5.45 -13.36
C ALA A 201 -19.48 -6.28 -14.02
N PRO A 202 -20.75 -5.83 -13.97
CA PRO A 202 -21.85 -6.49 -14.68
C PRO A 202 -21.61 -6.57 -16.19
N LYS A 203 -21.14 -5.46 -16.79
CA LYS A 203 -20.65 -5.42 -18.16
C LYS A 203 -19.13 -5.45 -18.12
N LYS A 204 -18.57 -6.63 -18.35
CA LYS A 204 -17.11 -6.85 -18.32
C LYS A 204 -16.48 -6.31 -19.60
N ASP A 205 -15.36 -5.62 -19.44
CA ASP A 205 -14.49 -5.20 -20.54
C ASP A 205 -13.15 -5.91 -20.37
N LEU A 206 -13.09 -7.15 -20.89
CA LEU A 206 -11.90 -7.99 -20.76
C LEU A 206 -10.72 -7.38 -21.51
N ASP A 207 -10.94 -6.84 -22.71
CA ASP A 207 -9.86 -6.27 -23.52
C ASP A 207 -9.21 -5.09 -22.81
N GLN A 208 -10.01 -4.17 -22.24
CA GLN A 208 -9.48 -3.07 -21.44
C GLN A 208 -8.77 -3.56 -20.16
N ALA A 209 -9.33 -4.57 -19.48
CA ALA A 209 -8.70 -5.13 -18.28
C ALA A 209 -7.33 -5.76 -18.57
N LEU A 210 -7.21 -6.52 -19.67
CA LEU A 210 -5.95 -7.09 -20.12
C LEU A 210 -4.95 -5.99 -20.51
N ALA A 211 -5.39 -4.97 -21.25
CA ALA A 211 -4.53 -3.85 -21.67
C ALA A 211 -3.98 -3.05 -20.47
N LEU A 212 -4.83 -2.74 -19.47
CA LEU A 212 -4.40 -2.07 -18.24
C LEU A 212 -3.39 -2.90 -17.47
N THR A 213 -3.59 -4.21 -17.41
CA THR A 213 -2.67 -5.12 -16.70
C THR A 213 -1.31 -5.20 -17.39
N ARG A 214 -1.27 -5.28 -18.73
CA ARG A 214 -0.01 -5.19 -19.50
C ARG A 214 0.72 -3.87 -19.27
N ALA A 215 0.00 -2.75 -19.27
CA ALA A 215 0.58 -1.44 -18.97
C ALA A 215 1.17 -1.39 -17.54
N ALA A 216 0.52 -2.03 -16.57
CA ALA A 216 1.04 -2.16 -15.21
C ALA A 216 2.32 -3.01 -15.14
N MET A 217 2.37 -4.14 -15.85
CA MET A 217 3.57 -4.99 -15.94
C MET A 217 4.75 -4.24 -16.57
N ALA A 218 4.51 -3.53 -17.69
CA ALA A 218 5.54 -2.73 -18.35
C ALA A 218 6.05 -1.58 -17.46
N ALA A 219 5.17 -0.90 -16.73
CA ALA A 219 5.57 0.17 -15.82
C ALA A 219 6.42 -0.32 -14.63
N SER A 220 6.32 -1.60 -14.28
CA SER A 220 6.93 -2.17 -13.07
C SER A 220 8.01 -3.21 -13.34
N GLU A 221 8.45 -3.36 -14.59
CA GLU A 221 9.40 -4.39 -15.02
C GLU A 221 10.68 -4.42 -14.17
N ASP A 222 11.28 -3.26 -13.92
CA ASP A 222 12.51 -3.10 -13.13
C ASP A 222 12.29 -2.94 -11.62
N ASN A 223 11.05 -2.79 -11.16
CA ASN A 223 10.72 -2.42 -9.77
C ASN A 223 9.56 -3.24 -9.23
N ARG A 224 9.67 -4.56 -9.37
CA ARG A 224 8.64 -5.51 -8.93
C ARG A 224 8.55 -5.52 -7.40
N ILE A 225 7.33 -5.40 -6.90
CA ILE A 225 7.02 -5.46 -5.46
C ILE A 225 5.88 -6.43 -5.21
N GLU A 226 5.84 -6.99 -4.00
CA GLU A 226 4.87 -8.00 -3.56
C GLU A 226 3.42 -7.58 -3.85
N SER A 227 3.10 -6.30 -3.63
CA SER A 227 1.75 -5.78 -3.86
C SER A 227 1.29 -5.80 -5.32
N ILE A 228 2.22 -5.73 -6.27
CA ILE A 228 1.96 -5.87 -7.71
C ILE A 228 1.80 -7.35 -8.04
N GLU A 229 2.72 -8.20 -7.56
CA GLU A 229 2.67 -9.64 -7.82
C GLU A 229 1.39 -10.29 -7.28
N GLN A 230 0.97 -9.96 -6.05
CA GLN A 230 -0.28 -10.49 -5.48
C GLN A 230 -1.51 -10.06 -6.27
N ARG A 231 -1.54 -8.80 -6.77
CA ARG A 231 -2.64 -8.31 -7.60
C ARG A 231 -2.68 -9.02 -8.95
N LEU A 232 -1.52 -9.24 -9.58
CA LEU A 232 -1.43 -10.03 -10.82
C LEU A 232 -1.94 -11.47 -10.63
N ARG A 233 -1.49 -12.15 -9.57
CA ARG A 233 -2.00 -13.50 -9.23
C ARG A 233 -3.51 -13.51 -9.01
N THR A 234 -4.02 -12.52 -8.26
CA THR A 234 -5.46 -12.39 -8.00
C THR A 234 -6.25 -12.11 -9.27
N PHE A 235 -5.74 -11.24 -10.14
CA PHE A 235 -6.36 -10.91 -11.42
C PHE A 235 -6.46 -12.13 -12.33
N VAL A 236 -5.36 -12.89 -12.49
CA VAL A 236 -5.35 -14.14 -13.27
C VAL A 236 -6.30 -15.18 -12.69
N ALA A 237 -6.37 -15.32 -11.36
CA ALA A 237 -7.35 -16.20 -10.72
C ALA A 237 -8.80 -15.79 -11.04
N GLY A 238 -9.09 -14.48 -11.08
CA GLY A 238 -10.39 -13.95 -11.48
C GLY A 238 -10.75 -14.17 -12.96
N LEU A 239 -9.76 -14.52 -13.80
CA LEU A 239 -9.98 -14.84 -15.21
C LEU A 239 -10.25 -16.33 -15.47
N GLN A 240 -10.27 -17.20 -14.45
CA GLN A 240 -10.44 -18.64 -14.62
C GLN A 240 -11.73 -19.03 -15.36
N GLU A 241 -12.81 -18.27 -15.19
CA GLU A 241 -14.08 -18.48 -15.92
C GLU A 241 -13.98 -18.21 -17.43
N TYR A 242 -12.88 -17.61 -17.88
CA TYR A 242 -12.61 -17.23 -19.27
C TYR A 242 -11.43 -18.00 -19.87
N SER A 243 -11.04 -19.14 -19.28
CA SER A 243 -9.89 -19.94 -19.74
C SER A 243 -9.97 -20.39 -21.20
N ASP A 244 -11.20 -20.54 -21.72
CA ASP A 244 -11.46 -20.98 -23.09
C ASP A 244 -11.31 -19.84 -24.11
N TYR A 245 -11.25 -18.58 -23.66
CA TYR A 245 -11.00 -17.44 -24.53
C TYR A 245 -9.49 -17.31 -24.78
N ALA A 246 -9.07 -17.54 -26.04
CA ALA A 246 -7.65 -17.62 -26.41
C ALA A 246 -6.81 -16.41 -25.93
N PRO A 247 -7.30 -15.14 -26.02
CA PRO A 247 -6.57 -13.99 -25.49
C PRO A 247 -6.35 -14.01 -23.97
N VAL A 248 -7.27 -14.58 -23.19
CA VAL A 248 -7.11 -14.74 -21.73
C VAL A 248 -6.09 -15.82 -21.42
N ASN A 249 -6.10 -16.94 -22.15
CA ASN A 249 -5.11 -18.00 -21.96
C ASN A 249 -3.69 -17.50 -22.26
N ALA A 250 -3.49 -16.88 -23.43
CA ALA A 250 -2.21 -16.27 -23.80
C ALA A 250 -1.74 -15.22 -22.78
N PHE A 251 -2.66 -14.41 -22.26
CA PHE A 251 -2.35 -13.43 -21.22
C PHE A 251 -1.98 -14.07 -19.88
N ALA A 252 -2.64 -15.16 -19.47
CA ALA A 252 -2.30 -15.86 -18.25
C ALA A 252 -0.90 -16.49 -18.31
N ASP A 253 -0.47 -16.95 -19.49
CA ASP A 253 0.91 -17.40 -19.75
C ASP A 253 1.91 -16.23 -19.66
N GLU A 254 1.59 -15.07 -20.24
CA GLU A 254 2.40 -13.85 -20.16
C GLU A 254 2.66 -13.43 -18.70
N VAL A 255 1.61 -13.40 -17.87
CA VAL A 255 1.75 -13.07 -16.44
C VAL A 255 2.57 -14.11 -15.69
N ARG A 256 2.39 -15.41 -15.99
CA ARG A 256 3.19 -16.49 -15.39
C ARG A 256 4.67 -16.33 -15.71
N GLN A 257 5.00 -16.07 -16.96
CA GLN A 257 6.38 -15.82 -17.39
C GLN A 257 6.95 -14.58 -16.67
N TRP A 258 6.19 -13.48 -16.65
CA TRP A 258 6.61 -12.26 -15.96
C TRP A 258 6.90 -12.54 -14.49
N LEU A 259 6.05 -13.28 -13.76
CA LEU A 259 6.30 -13.63 -12.35
C LEU A 259 7.53 -14.54 -12.14
N CYS A 260 7.80 -15.46 -13.06
CA CYS A 260 8.93 -16.39 -12.97
C CYS A 260 10.28 -15.75 -13.29
N GLU A 261 10.33 -14.75 -14.17
CA GLU A 261 11.55 -14.07 -14.61
C GLU A 261 12.20 -13.16 -13.56
N ARG A 262 11.76 -13.24 -12.29
CA ARG A 262 12.41 -12.52 -11.19
C ARG A 262 13.86 -12.99 -11.12
N LYS A 263 14.78 -12.17 -11.65
CA LYS A 263 16.20 -12.36 -11.44
C LYS A 263 16.40 -12.44 -9.92
N PRO A 264 17.09 -13.47 -9.40
CA PRO A 264 17.44 -13.46 -8.00
C PRO A 264 18.15 -12.14 -7.71
N ASP A 265 17.75 -11.45 -6.64
CA ASP A 265 18.53 -10.34 -6.11
C ASP A 265 19.97 -10.88 -6.01
N ASN A 266 20.88 -10.35 -6.83
CA ASN A 266 22.30 -10.65 -6.68
C ASN A 266 22.62 -10.26 -5.24
N GLY A 267 22.75 -11.28 -4.39
CA GLY A 267 22.92 -11.13 -2.97
C GLY A 267 24.21 -10.37 -2.71
N ASN A 268 24.12 -9.06 -2.56
CA ASN A 268 25.10 -8.33 -1.80
C ASN A 268 24.81 -8.68 -0.34
N SER A 269 25.46 -9.77 0.08
CA SER A 269 25.83 -10.01 1.46
C SER A 269 26.46 -8.72 2.00
N PHE A 270 25.79 -8.09 2.96
CA PHE A 270 26.40 -7.15 3.89
C PHE A 270 26.51 -7.85 5.24
#